data_AF-A0A832PDP7-F1
#
_entry.id   AF-A0A832PDP7-F1
#
_cell.length_a   1.000
_cell.length_b   1.000
_cell.length_c   1.000
_cell.angle_alpha   90.00
_cell.angle_beta   90.00
_cell.angle_gamma   90.00
#
_symmetry.space_group_name_H-M   'P 1'
#
loop_
_entity.id
_entity.type
_entity.pdbx_description
1 polymer ?
#
loop_
_entity_poly.entity_id
_entity_poly.type
_entity_poly.pdbx_seq_one_letter_code
_entity_poly.pdbx_strand_id
1 'polypeptide(L)' 'MVAETLTGSIFYSHVIPAILGFLSIILICDGMMDENKKQVLVGVILFFGAGLLPFIILRAVLGV' A
#
# COMPACT_ATOMS: atom_id res chain seq x y z
N MET A 1 -10.07 18.00 17.35
CA MET A 1 -10.63 17.67 16.02
C MET A 1 -9.66 17.91 14.85
N VAL A 2 -8.73 18.87 14.90
CA VAL A 2 -7.71 19.07 13.83
C VAL A 2 -6.47 18.17 13.97
N ALA A 3 -6.07 17.83 15.20
CA ALA A 3 -4.92 16.96 15.44
C ALA A 3 -5.16 15.52 14.97
N GLU A 4 -6.37 14.98 15.17
CA GLU A 4 -6.72 13.60 14.79
C GLU A 4 -6.81 13.42 13.27
N THR A 5 -7.25 14.45 12.54
CA THR A 5 -7.27 14.47 11.07
C THR A 5 -5.85 14.52 10.50
N LEU A 6 -4.94 15.28 11.12
CA LEU A 6 -3.52 15.30 10.75
C LEU A 6 -2.85 13.95 11.03
N THR A 7 -3.05 13.36 12.22
CA THR A 7 -2.47 12.05 12.56
C THR A 7 -3.02 10.94 11.66
N GLY A 8 -4.32 10.94 11.39
CA GLY A 8 -4.94 9.99 10.46
C GLY A 8 -4.37 10.12 9.04
N SER A 9 -4.21 11.34 8.53
CA SER A 9 -3.68 11.56 7.18
C SER A 9 -2.25 11.03 7.00
N ILE A 10 -1.39 11.19 8.02
CA ILE A 10 -0.01 10.68 7.99
C ILE A 10 0.01 9.15 8.02
N PHE A 11 -0.81 8.52 8.86
CA PHE A 11 -0.90 7.06 8.93
C PHE A 11 -1.35 6.44 7.61
N TYR A 12 -2.37 7.01 6.96
CA TYR A 12 -2.86 6.52 5.68
C TYR A 12 -1.95 6.85 4.49
N SER A 13 -1.21 7.96 4.54
CA SER A 13 -0.35 8.38 3.41
C SER A 13 1.07 7.82 3.46
N HIS A 14 1.59 7.53 4.66
CA HIS A 14 3.00 7.13 4.83
C HIS A 14 3.16 5.76 5.46
N VAL A 15 2.45 5.48 6.57
CA VAL A 15 2.69 4.24 7.34
C VAL A 15 2.11 3.02 6.63
N ILE A 16 0.82 3.07 6.27
CA ILE A 16 0.13 1.96 5.59
C ILE A 16 0.76 1.66 4.23
N PRO A 17 1.01 2.66 3.35
CA PRO A 17 1.63 2.41 2.04
C PRO A 17 3.04 1.86 2.16
N ALA A 18 3.85 2.32 3.12
CA ALA A 18 5.20 1.82 3.32
C ALA A 18 5.22 0.34 3.75
N ILE A 19 4.37 -0.04 4.71
CA ILE A 19 4.28 -1.43 5.17
C ILE A 19 3.75 -2.34 4.07
N LEU A 20 2.69 -1.93 3.37
CA LEU A 20 2.13 -2.69 2.25
C LEU A 20 3.12 -2.81 1.08
N GLY A 21 3.84 -1.74 0.74
CA GLY A 21 4.87 -1.75 -0.28
C GLY A 21 6.02 -2.70 0.08
N PHE A 22 6.47 -2.67 1.34
CA PHE A 22 7.49 -3.59 1.85
C PHE A 22 7.04 -5.06 1.78
N LEU A 23 5.82 -5.36 2.26
CA LEU A 23 5.24 -6.71 2.17
C LEU A 23 5.09 -7.18 0.72
N SER A 24 4.72 -6.27 -0.18
CA SER A 24 4.56 -6.58 -1.61
C SER A 24 5.90 -6.98 -2.24
N ILE A 25 6.98 -6.27 -1.93
CA ILE A 25 8.32 -6.60 -2.42
C ILE A 25 8.76 -7.99 -1.92
N ILE A 26 8.54 -8.29 -0.64
CA ILE A 26 8.83 -9.63 -0.09
C ILE A 26 8.06 -10.70 -0.86
N LEU A 27 6.77 -10.49 -1.10
CA LEU A 27 5.91 -11.44 -1.84
C LEU A 27 6.34 -11.63 -3.30
N ILE A 28 6.82 -10.56 -3.95
CA ILE A 28 7.40 -10.64 -5.29
C ILE A 28 8.68 -11.48 -5.26
N CYS A 29 9.59 -11.20 -4.33
CA CYS A 29 10.85 -11.94 -4.20
C CYS A 29 10.62 -13.42 -3.88
N ASP A 30 9.70 -13.71 -2.95
CA ASP A 30 9.32 -15.06 -2.55
C ASP A 30 8.70 -15.83 -3.73
N GLY A 31 7.74 -15.23 -4.43
CA GLY A 31 7.14 -15.82 -5.61
C GLY A 31 8.13 -16.01 -6.77
N MET A 32 9.15 -15.15 -6.89
CA MET A 32 10.22 -15.32 -7.88
C MET A 32 11.14 -16.49 -7.51
N MET A 33 11.44 -16.68 -6.23
CA MET A 33 12.28 -17.76 -5.74
C MET A 33 11.63 -19.14 -5.94
N ASP A 34 10.31 -19.21 -5.75
CA ASP A 34 9.53 -20.44 -5.92
C ASP A 34 9.02 -20.67 -7.37
N GLU A 35 9.49 -19.88 -8.35
CA GLU A 35 8.99 -19.86 -9.74
C GLU A 35 7.45 -19.74 -9.86
N ASN A 36 6.80 -19.26 -8.80
CA ASN A 36 5.36 -19.18 -8.68
C ASN A 36 4.86 -17.84 -9.23
N LYS A 37 4.60 -17.84 -10.54
CA LYS A 37 4.08 -16.67 -11.27
C LYS A 37 2.82 -16.07 -10.64
N LYS A 38 2.01 -16.86 -9.93
CA LYS A 38 0.81 -16.36 -9.24
C LYS A 38 1.18 -15.48 -8.04
N GLN A 39 2.13 -15.89 -7.22
CA GLN A 39 2.59 -15.09 -6.08
C GLN A 39 3.27 -13.79 -6.52
N VAL A 40 4.09 -13.85 -7.58
CA VAL A 40 4.68 -12.65 -8.19
C VAL A 40 3.60 -11.68 -8.66
N LEU A 41 2.59 -12.18 -9.37
CA LEU A 41 1.49 -11.35 -9.85
C LEU A 41 0.70 -10.71 -8.70
N VAL A 42 0.41 -11.48 -7.64
CA VAL A 42 -0.26 -10.96 -6.43
C VAL A 42 0.58 -9.88 -5.77
N GLY A 43 1.89 -10.09 -5.62
CA GLY A 43 2.79 -9.09 -5.05
C GLY A 43 2.88 -7.82 -5.88
N VAL A 44 2.90 -7.92 -7.21
CA VAL A 44 2.88 -6.75 -8.12
C VAL A 44 1.56 -5.99 -7.99
N ILE A 45 0.41 -6.67 -8.01
CA ILE A 45 -0.90 -6.03 -7.81
C ILE A 45 -0.97 -5.35 -6.45
N LEU A 46 -0.47 -6.01 -5.41
CA LEU A 46 -0.43 -5.47 -4.05
C LEU A 46 0.48 -4.24 -3.96
N PHE A 47 1.61 -4.22 -4.67
CA PHE A 47 2.55 -3.09 -4.72
C PHE A 47 1.91 -1.85 -5.34
N PHE A 48 1.28 -2.02 -6.51
CA PHE A 48 0.53 -0.93 -7.14
C PHE A 48 -0.67 -0.51 -6.31
N GLY A 49 -1.39 -1.47 -5.71
CA GLY A 49 -2.49 -1.23 -4.79
C GLY A 49 -2.06 -0.39 -3.59
N ALA A 50 -0.93 -0.72 -2.97
CA ALA A 50 -0.34 0.01 -1.85
C ALA A 50 -0.01 1.45 -2.20
N GLY A 51 0.51 1.68 -3.41
CA GLY A 51 0.80 3.02 -3.93
C GLY A 51 -0.45 3.83 -4.27
N LEU A 52 -1.49 3.19 -4.82
CA LEU A 52 -2.74 3.86 -5.23
C LEU A 52 -3.73 4.08 -4.07
N LEU A 53 -3.75 3.20 -3.06
CA LEU A 53 -4.62 3.26 -1.89
C LEU A 53 -4.63 4.65 -1.22
N PRO A 54 -3.47 5.27 -0.89
CA PRO A 54 -3.45 6.56 -0.22
C PRO A 54 -4.08 7.66 -1.08
N PHE A 55 -3.92 7.63 -2.40
CA PHE A 55 -4.53 8.64 -3.28
C PHE A 55 -6.05 8.51 -3.34
N ILE A 56 -6.58 7.28 -3.28
CA ILE A 56 -8.03 7.02 -3.28
C ILE A 56 -8.63 7.42 -1.93
N ILE A 57 -8.00 6.98 -0.83
CA ILE A 57 -8.51 7.20 0.52
C ILE A 57 -8.36 8.67 0.92
N LEU A 58 -7.24 9.33 0.62
CA LEU A 58 -7.09 10.75 0.93
C LEU A 58 -8.10 11.60 0.17
N ARG A 59 -8.38 11.31 -1.10
CA ARG A 59 -9.45 12.00 -1.83
C ARG A 59 -10.82 11.79 -1.18
N ALA A 60 -11.15 10.54 -0.83
CA ALA A 60 -12.41 10.23 -0.17
C ALA A 60 -12.56 10.90 1.21
N VAL A 61 -11.48 11.00 1.99
CA VAL A 61 -11.48 11.61 3.34
C VAL A 61 -11.41 13.14 3.29
N LEU A 62 -10.64 13.72 2.36
CA LEU A 62 -10.51 15.17 2.20
C LEU A 62 -11.62 15.79 1.32
N GLY A 63 -12.44 14.97 0.66
CA GLY A 63 -13.62 15.40 -0.08
C GLY A 63 -13.34 16.16 -1.38
N VAL A 64 -12.20 15.89 -2.02
CA VAL A 64 -11.78 16.52 -3.30
C VAL A 64 -11.47 15.47 -4.36
#